data_AF-A0A8C6SX52-F1
#
_entry.id   AF-A0A8C6SX52-F1
#
_cell.length_a   1.000
_cell.length_b   1.000
_cell.length_c   1.000
_cell.angle_alpha   90.00
_cell.angle_beta   90.00
_cell.angle_gamma   90.00
#
_symmetry.space_group_name_H-M   'P 1'
#
loop_
_entity.id
_entity.type
_entity.pdbx_description
1 polymer ?
#
loop_
_entity_poly.entity_id
_entity_poly.type
_entity_poly.pdbx_seq_one_letter_code
_entity_poly.pdbx_strand_id
1 'polypeptide(L)' 'MSNNMAKIADARKTVEQLKLEVNIERMLVSKAAAELMAYCENHAKEDPLVTPVPSSENPFREKKLFCVIL' A
#
# COMPACT_ATOMS: atom_id res chain seq x y z
N MET A 1 15.38 -41.57 4.86
CA MET A 1 16.52 -40.70 5.21
C MET A 1 16.60 -39.40 4.38
N SER A 2 16.03 -39.33 3.17
CA SER A 2 16.05 -38.13 2.30
C SER A 2 15.40 -36.85 2.91
N ASN A 3 14.25 -36.97 3.58
CA ASN A 3 13.52 -35.80 4.11
C ASN A 3 14.23 -35.01 5.22
N ASN A 4 15.18 -35.62 5.95
CA ASN A 4 15.90 -34.89 7.00
C ASN A 4 16.95 -33.96 6.42
N MET A 5 17.57 -34.33 5.29
CA MET A 5 18.60 -33.51 4.65
C MET A 5 18.03 -32.25 3.99
N ALA A 6 16.86 -32.36 3.37
CA ALA A 6 16.11 -31.22 2.85
C ALA A 6 15.73 -30.23 3.97
N LYS A 7 15.18 -30.72 5.08
CA LYS A 7 14.84 -29.89 6.24
C LYS A 7 16.03 -29.18 6.86
N ILE A 8 17.19 -29.84 6.92
CA ILE A 8 18.43 -29.24 7.41
C ILE A 8 18.92 -28.12 6.47
N ALA A 9 18.83 -28.33 5.16
CA ALA A 9 19.20 -27.31 4.18
C ALA A 9 18.28 -26.08 4.27
N ASP A 10 16.98 -26.29 4.39
CA ASP A 10 16.00 -25.20 4.57
C ASP A 10 16.24 -24.43 5.87
N ALA A 11 16.46 -25.15 6.98
CA ALA A 11 16.76 -24.51 8.26
C ALA A 11 18.03 -23.65 8.20
N ARG A 12 19.08 -24.13 7.52
CA ARG A 12 20.30 -23.34 7.29
C ARG A 12 20.02 -22.09 6.47
N LYS A 13 19.25 -22.22 5.39
CA LYS A 13 18.86 -21.07 4.56
C LYS A 13 18.10 -20.02 5.37
N THR A 14 17.16 -20.45 6.23
CA THR A 14 16.42 -19.54 7.12
C THR A 14 17.35 -18.85 8.13
N VAL A 15 18.31 -19.57 8.70
CA VAL A 15 19.28 -18.97 9.64
C VAL A 15 20.14 -17.92 8.95
N GLU A 16 20.63 -18.19 7.74
CA GLU A 16 21.39 -17.19 6.97
C GLU A 16 20.54 -15.96 6.63
N GLN A 17 19.25 -16.14 6.30
CA GLN A 17 18.33 -15.02 6.10
C GLN A 17 18.16 -14.17 7.36
N LEU A 18 17.93 -14.80 8.52
CA LEU A 18 17.73 -14.08 9.78
C LEU A 18 18.99 -13.31 10.22
N LYS A 19 20.19 -13.85 9.94
CA LYS A 19 21.46 -13.15 10.17
C LYS A 19 21.59 -11.90 9.29
N LEU A 20 21.03 -11.88 8.09
CA LEU A 20 20.98 -10.68 7.26
C LEU A 20 19.96 -9.68 7.82
N GLU A 21 18.75 -10.15 8.14
CA GLU A 21 17.64 -9.29 8.60
C GLU A 21 17.90 -8.61 9.95
N VAL A 22 18.65 -9.25 10.85
CA VAL A 22 18.97 -8.64 12.15
C VAL A 22 19.87 -7.40 12.01
N ASN A 23 20.67 -7.35 10.94
CA ASN A 23 21.60 -6.24 10.66
C ASN A 23 20.94 -5.11 9.86
N ILE A 24 19.65 -5.20 9.55
CA ILE A 24 18.92 -4.10 8.90
C ILE A 24 18.68 -2.99 9.93
N GLU A 25 19.16 -1.79 9.62
CA GLU A 25 18.88 -0.60 10.41
C GLU A 25 17.40 -0.23 10.33
N ARG A 26 16.76 -0.08 11.49
CA ARG A 26 15.33 0.26 11.59
C ARG A 26 15.16 1.75 11.85
N MET A 27 14.18 2.36 11.18
CA MET A 27 13.72 3.70 11.50
C MET A 27 12.85 3.68 12.77
N LEU A 28 12.86 4.78 13.52
CA LEU A 28 11.89 5.00 14.60
C LEU A 28 10.45 4.97 14.07
N VAL A 29 9.58 4.22 14.76
CA VAL A 29 8.16 4.12 14.41
C VAL A 29 7.48 5.49 14.44
N SER A 30 7.84 6.35 15.39
CA SER A 30 7.31 7.71 15.48
C SER A 30 7.65 8.56 14.25
N LYS A 31 8.87 8.42 13.72
CA LYS A 31 9.31 9.11 12.50
C LYS A 31 8.55 8.58 11.27
N ALA A 32 8.50 7.26 11.10
CA ALA A 32 7.79 6.65 9.99
C ALA A 32 6.29 7.02 10.00
N ALA A 33 5.65 7.03 11.17
CA ALA A 33 4.26 7.44 11.31
C ALA A 33 4.04 8.92 10.96
N ALA A 34 4.95 9.81 11.39
CA ALA A 34 4.87 11.23 11.05
C ALA A 34 5.03 11.48 9.54
N GLU A 35 5.96 10.77 8.90
CA GLU A 35 6.16 10.85 7.44
C GLU A 35 4.92 10.35 6.67
N LEU A 36 4.33 9.23 7.07
CA LEU A 36 3.11 8.71 6.48
C LEU A 36 1.93 9.68 6.66
N MET A 37 1.77 10.26 7.85
CA MET A 37 0.72 11.23 8.13
C MET A 37 0.88 12.48 7.25
N ALA A 38 2.09 13.04 7.20
CA ALA A 38 2.38 14.21 6.36
C ALA A 38 2.13 13.92 4.87
N TYR A 39 2.48 12.72 4.39
CA TYR A 39 2.19 12.32 3.02
C TYR A 39 0.68 12.32 2.74
N CYS A 40 -0.11 11.69 3.63
CA CYS A 40 -1.57 11.64 3.49
C CYS A 40 -2.18 13.04 3.53
N GLU A 41 -1.78 13.89 4.48
CA GLU A 41 -2.31 15.26 4.61
C GLU A 41 -2.02 16.12 3.38
N ASN A 42 -0.83 16.01 2.80
CA ASN A 42 -0.44 16.76 1.63
C ASN A 42 -1.25 16.37 0.37
N HIS A 43 -1.63 15.10 0.24
CA HIS A 43 -2.33 14.58 -0.94
C HIS A 43 -3.85 14.41 -0.74
N ALA A 44 -4.37 14.57 0.49
CA ALA A 44 -5.78 14.37 0.81
C ALA A 44 -6.74 15.25 -0.03
N LYS A 45 -6.28 16.44 -0.45
CA LYS A 45 -7.07 17.35 -1.29
C LYS A 45 -7.17 16.90 -2.75
N GLU A 46 -6.20 16.13 -3.22
CA GLU A 46 -6.12 15.63 -4.59
C GLU A 46 -6.83 14.27 -4.74
N ASP A 47 -7.08 13.58 -3.63
CA ASP A 47 -7.82 12.33 -3.61
C ASP A 47 -9.33 12.60 -3.79
N PRO A 48 -9.94 12.23 -4.94
CA PRO A 48 -11.36 12.48 -5.22
C PRO A 48 -12.32 11.71 -4.32
N LEU A 49 -11.84 10.68 -3.62
CA LEU A 49 -12.63 9.85 -2.70
C LEU A 49 -12.65 10.44 -1.29
N VAL A 50 -11.58 11.15 -0.91
CA VAL A 50 -11.51 11.88 0.37
C VAL A 50 -12.11 13.27 0.24
N THR A 51 -11.74 14.00 -0.82
CA THR A 51 -12.26 15.32 -1.15
C THR A 51 -13.13 15.22 -2.40
N PRO A 52 -14.47 15.21 -2.26
CA PRO A 52 -15.36 15.03 -3.42
C PRO A 52 -15.14 16.10 -4.49
N VAL A 53 -14.93 15.64 -5.72
CA VAL A 53 -14.79 16.53 -6.88
C VAL A 53 -16.15 17.04 -7.38
N PRO A 54 -16.21 18.21 -8.03
CA PRO A 54 -17.42 18.71 -8.65
C PRO A 54 -18.01 17.69 -9.63
N SER A 55 -19.34 17.65 -9.75
CA SER A 55 -20.01 16.71 -10.63
C SER A 55 -19.56 16.81 -12.10
N SER A 56 -19.13 17.99 -12.58
CA SER A 56 -18.60 18.16 -13.94
C SER A 56 -17.28 17.43 -14.19
N GLU A 57 -16.47 17.26 -13.16
CA GLU A 57 -15.16 16.59 -13.23
C GLU A 57 -15.28 15.09 -12.94
N ASN A 58 -16.37 14.67 -12.30
CA ASN A 58 -16.65 13.27 -12.05
C ASN A 58 -17.06 12.53 -13.36
N PRO A 59 -16.24 11.61 -13.89
CA PRO A 59 -16.59 10.86 -15.10
C PRO A 59 -17.79 9.93 -14.92
N PHE A 60 -18.14 9.59 -13.66
CA PHE A 60 -19.28 8.77 -13.27
C PHE A 60 -20.52 9.60 -12.91
N ARG A 61 -20.54 10.90 -13.18
CA ARG A 61 -21.74 11.73 -12.98
C ARG A 61 -22.90 11.17 -13.79
N GLU A 62 -24.10 11.20 -13.21
CA GLU A 62 -25.35 11.06 -13.96
C GLU A 62 -25.38 12.03 -15.15
N LYS A 63 -25.29 11.47 -16.36
CA LYS A 63 -25.64 12.20 -17.57
C LYS A 63 -27.16 12.22 -17.62
N LYS A 64 -27.77 13.41 -17.54
CA LYS A 64 -29.17 13.58 -17.98
C LYS A 64 -29.21 13.24 -19.46
N LEU A 65 -29.39 11.96 -19.80
CA LEU A 65 -29.77 11.54 -21.13
C LEU A 65 -31.16 12.13 -21.35
N PHE A 66 -31.23 13.22 -22.11
CA PHE A 66 -32.48 13.69 -22.68
C PHE A 66 -32.93 12.63 -23.69
N CYS A 67 -33.56 11.56 -23.21
CA CYS A 67 -34.37 10.71 -24.05
C CYS A 67 -35.63 11.51 -24.37
N VAL A 68 -35.65 12.13 -25.55
CA VAL A 68 -36.88 12.55 -26.19
C VAL A 68 -37.37 11.31 -26.92
N ILE A 69 -38.45 10.70 -26.43
CA ILE A 69 -39.20 9.71 -27.23
C ILE A 69 -39.93 10.55 -28.29
N LEU A 70 -39.51 10.42 -29.55
CA LEU A 70 -40.23 10.91 -30.72
C LEU A 70 -41.35 9.93 -31.09
#